data_AF-A0A7S4IBJ1-F1
#
_entry.id   AF-A0A7S4IBJ1-F1
#
_cell.length_a   1.000
_cell.length_b   1.000
_cell.length_c   1.000
_cell.angle_alpha   90.00
_cell.angle_beta   90.00
_cell.angle_gamma   90.00
#
_symmetry.space_group_name_H-M   'P 1'
#
loop_
_entity.id
_entity.type
_entity.pdbx_description
1 polymer ?
#
loop_
_entity_poly.entity_id
_entity_poly.type
_entity_poly.pdbx_seq_one_letter_code
_entity_poly.pdbx_strand_id
1 'polypeptide(L)'
;MSQEERLRCIVVVPSTHQAAAGEITKSYFLHYFNETESVGASCEDHVLNPEGVWDEQELLSVVVRHMVDRSIGKTFFGDSFRMQRDVLSVSDDESVAELLQNTTTS
;
A
#
# COMPACT_ATOMS: atom_id res chain seq x y z
N MET A 1 -12.08 -9.66 18.64
CA MET A 1 -11.06 -10.06 17.66
C MET A 1 -9.90 -10.66 18.42
N SER A 2 -9.57 -11.91 18.12
CA SER A 2 -8.38 -12.59 18.65
C SER A 2 -7.09 -11.95 18.10
N GLN A 3 -5.95 -12.24 18.74
CA GLN A 3 -4.66 -11.72 18.30
C GLN A 3 -4.31 -12.21 16.88
N GLU A 4 -4.71 -13.43 16.53
CA GLU A 4 -4.48 -13.99 15.19
C GLU A 4 -5.34 -13.30 14.13
N GLU A 5 -6.61 -13.07 14.41
CA GLU A 5 -7.50 -12.32 13.50
C GLU A 5 -7.02 -10.88 13.29
N ARG A 6 -6.45 -10.29 14.35
CA ARG A 6 -5.88 -8.94 14.27
C ARG A 6 -4.68 -8.87 13.31
N LEU A 7 -3.79 -9.87 13.34
CA LEU A 7 -2.63 -9.93 12.45
C LEU A 7 -2.97 -10.26 10.98
N ARG A 8 -4.22 -10.67 10.70
CA ARG A 8 -4.71 -10.94 9.34
C ARG A 8 -5.64 -9.84 8.82
N CYS A 9 -5.96 -8.86 9.66
CA CYS A 9 -6.89 -7.79 9.33
C CYS A 9 -6.15 -6.68 8.57
N ILE A 10 -6.67 -6.31 7.40
CA ILE A 10 -6.21 -5.15 6.65
C ILE A 10 -7.31 -4.10 6.70
N VAL A 11 -6.96 -2.90 7.14
CA VAL A 11 -7.84 -1.74 7.20
C VAL A 11 -7.51 -0.84 6.03
N VAL A 12 -8.53 -0.51 5.24
CA VAL A 12 -8.42 0.42 4.12
C VAL A 12 -9.09 1.73 4.51
N VAL A 13 -8.33 2.81 4.52
CA VAL A 13 -8.80 4.16 4.79
C VAL A 13 -8.71 4.95 3.48
N PRO A 14 -9.75 4.98 2.64
CA PRO A 14 -9.72 5.81 1.44
C PRO A 14 -9.69 7.28 1.84
N SER A 15 -8.83 8.06 1.21
CA SER A 15 -8.73 9.50 1.48
C SER A 15 -8.55 10.30 0.19
N THR A 16 -8.80 11.62 0.28
CA THR A 16 -8.27 12.57 -0.70
C THR A 16 -6.96 13.13 -0.17
N HIS A 17 -6.01 13.40 -1.06
CA HIS A 17 -4.60 13.80 -0.84
C HIS A 17 -4.36 14.93 0.22
N GLN A 18 -5.41 15.61 0.71
CA GLN A 18 -5.32 16.64 1.77
C GLN A 18 -6.46 16.58 2.82
N ALA A 19 -7.18 15.46 2.96
CA ALA A 19 -8.25 15.36 3.94
C ALA A 19 -7.72 15.05 5.34
N ALA A 20 -7.73 16.05 6.23
CA ALA A 20 -7.38 15.90 7.65
C ALA A 20 -8.14 14.76 8.38
N ALA A 21 -9.34 14.40 7.92
CA ALA A 21 -10.12 13.29 8.48
C ALA A 21 -9.53 11.91 8.13
N GLY A 22 -8.92 11.77 6.95
CA GLY A 22 -8.22 10.55 6.55
C GLY A 22 -6.99 10.32 7.42
N GLU A 23 -6.25 11.39 7.71
CA GLU A 23 -5.06 11.36 8.56
C GLU A 23 -5.36 10.96 10.02
N ILE A 24 -6.46 11.44 10.60
CA ILE A 24 -6.87 11.04 11.97
C ILE A 24 -7.27 9.57 12.01
N THR A 25 -8.02 9.10 11.01
CA THR A 25 -8.48 7.72 10.93
C THR A 25 -7.32 6.76 10.72
N LYS A 26 -6.39 7.09 9.83
CA LYS A 26 -5.12 6.39 9.63
C LYS A 26 -4.31 6.34 10.92
N SER A 27 -4.10 7.48 11.56
CA SER A 27 -3.36 7.57 12.84
C SER A 27 -3.97 6.71 13.94
N TYR A 28 -5.30 6.66 14.03
CA TYR A 28 -6.01 5.80 14.99
C TYR A 28 -5.69 4.32 14.74
N PHE A 29 -5.78 3.86 13.49
CA PHE A 29 -5.54 2.45 13.17
C PHE A 29 -4.06 2.08 13.26
N LEU A 30 -3.13 2.96 12.90
CA LEU A 30 -1.69 2.75 13.12
C LEU A 30 -1.41 2.53 14.61
N HIS A 31 -1.95 3.39 15.48
CA HIS A 31 -1.85 3.19 16.92
C HIS A 31 -2.52 1.89 17.39
N TYR A 32 -3.70 1.57 16.84
CA TYR A 32 -4.40 0.32 17.14
C TYR A 32 -3.57 -0.91 16.78
N PHE A 33 -2.84 -0.91 15.67
CA PHE A 33 -1.97 -2.01 15.25
C PHE A 33 -0.56 -1.96 15.86
N ASN A 34 -0.25 -0.93 16.64
CA ASN A 34 1.10 -0.65 17.18
C ASN A 34 2.14 -0.46 16.05
N GLU A 35 1.69 0.14 14.96
CA GLU A 35 2.50 0.57 13.82
C GLU A 35 2.82 2.05 13.97
N THR A 36 4.04 2.44 13.59
CA THR A 36 4.43 3.84 13.53
C THR A 36 4.18 4.39 12.14
N GLU A 37 3.86 5.67 12.02
CA GLU A 37 3.90 6.32 10.71
C GLU A 37 5.37 6.40 10.26
N SER A 38 5.72 5.68 9.20
CA SER A 38 7.07 5.76 8.61
C SER A 38 7.01 6.43 7.24
N VAL A 39 8.10 7.09 6.88
CA VAL A 39 8.26 7.67 5.55
C VAL A 39 8.69 6.55 4.59
N GLY A 40 7.78 6.16 3.70
CA GLY A 40 8.00 5.10 2.70
C GLY A 40 7.21 3.82 2.97
N ALA A 41 7.43 2.79 2.13
CA ALA A 41 6.71 1.51 2.15
C ALA A 41 6.75 0.76 3.51
N SER A 42 7.68 1.13 4.37
CA SER A 42 8.06 0.39 5.57
C SER A 42 7.12 0.63 6.75
N CYS A 43 5.79 0.56 6.60
CA CYS A 43 4.82 0.50 7.71
C CYS A 43 3.37 0.26 7.23
N GLU A 44 3.13 0.01 5.95
CA GLU A 44 1.80 -0.33 5.43
C GLU A 44 1.52 -1.82 5.64
N ASP A 45 1.68 -2.32 6.86
CA ASP A 45 1.53 -3.74 7.15
C ASP A 45 0.05 -4.13 7.26
N HIS A 46 -0.75 -3.32 7.95
CA HIS A 46 -2.17 -3.57 8.15
C HIS A 46 -3.05 -2.37 7.75
N VAL A 47 -2.50 -1.17 7.57
CA VAL A 47 -3.26 0.04 7.21
C VAL A 47 -2.88 0.50 5.81
N LEU A 48 -3.84 0.48 4.88
CA LEU A 48 -3.69 0.99 3.51
C LEU A 48 -4.45 2.30 3.36
N ASN A 49 -3.82 3.30 2.77
CA ASN A 49 -4.42 4.62 2.53
C ASN A 49 -4.45 4.94 1.02
N PRO A 50 -5.29 4.26 0.22
CA PRO A 50 -5.40 4.57 -1.20
C PRO A 50 -6.02 5.95 -1.39
N GLU A 51 -5.36 6.78 -2.17
CA GLU A 51 -5.84 8.12 -2.47
C GLU A 51 -6.73 8.12 -3.72
N GLY A 52 -7.85 8.84 -3.66
CA GLY A 52 -8.73 9.06 -4.81
C GLY A 52 -9.55 7.84 -5.26
N VAL A 53 -9.40 6.70 -4.58
CA VAL A 53 -10.18 5.47 -4.83
C VAL A 53 -11.29 5.36 -3.79
N TRP A 54 -12.53 5.25 -4.26
CA TRP A 54 -13.72 5.17 -3.40
C TRP A 54 -14.64 4.00 -3.76
N ASP A 55 -14.44 3.38 -4.92
CA ASP A 55 -15.17 2.21 -5.34
C ASP A 55 -14.70 0.96 -4.57
N GLU A 56 -15.64 0.18 -4.07
CA GLU A 56 -15.34 -1.00 -3.25
C GLU A 56 -14.52 -2.05 -4.01
N GLN A 57 -14.81 -2.29 -5.29
CA GLN A 57 -14.06 -3.27 -6.09
C GLN A 57 -12.63 -2.78 -6.35
N GLU A 58 -12.46 -1.49 -6.61
CA GLU A 58 -11.14 -0.89 -6.74
C GLU A 58 -10.37 -0.98 -5.43
N LEU A 59 -10.99 -0.70 -4.28
CA LEU A 59 -10.36 -0.85 -2.95
C LEU A 59 -9.96 -2.30 -2.67
N LEU A 60 -10.81 -3.28 -3.00
CA LEU A 60 -10.49 -4.70 -2.89
C LEU A 60 -9.30 -5.06 -3.78
N SER A 61 -9.23 -4.51 -5.00
CA SER A 61 -8.09 -4.74 -5.90
C SER A 61 -6.78 -4.22 -5.31
N VAL A 62 -6.81 -3.08 -4.61
CA VAL A 62 -5.64 -2.52 -3.91
C VAL A 62 -5.19 -3.46 -2.80
N VAL A 63 -6.12 -4.00 -2.01
CA VAL A 63 -5.81 -4.96 -0.94
C VAL A 63 -5.18 -6.24 -1.50
N VAL A 64 -5.80 -6.82 -2.54
CA VAL A 64 -5.29 -8.05 -3.17
C VAL A 64 -3.89 -7.81 -3.75
N ARG A 65 -3.68 -6.71 -4.47
CA ARG A 65 -2.37 -6.35 -5.00
C ARG A 65 -1.33 -6.22 -3.89
N HIS A 66 -1.66 -5.49 -2.83
CA HIS A 66 -0.78 -5.33 -1.67
C HIS A 66 -0.37 -6.68 -1.06
N MET A 67 -1.32 -7.60 -0.87
CA MET A 67 -1.02 -8.94 -0.34
C MET A 67 -0.11 -9.76 -1.27
N VAL A 68 -0.36 -9.70 -2.59
CA VAL A 68 0.43 -10.41 -3.59
C VAL A 68 1.84 -9.85 -3.66
N ASP A 69 1.99 -8.53 -3.75
CA ASP A 69 3.30 -7.86 -3.81
C ASP A 69 4.15 -8.17 -2.58
N ARG A 70 3.54 -8.19 -1.39
CA ARG A 70 4.25 -8.57 -0.16
C ARG A 70 4.65 -10.03 -0.15
N SER A 71 3.77 -10.91 -0.61
CA SER A 71 4.10 -12.34 -0.73
C SER A 71 5.26 -12.55 -1.69
N ILE A 72 5.25 -11.92 -2.86
CA ILE A 72 6.33 -12.01 -3.85
C ILE A 72 7.61 -11.41 -3.29
N GLY A 73 7.55 -10.20 -2.72
CA GLY A 73 8.66 -9.53 -2.05
C GLY A 73 9.36 -10.43 -1.05
N LYS A 74 8.57 -11.05 -0.16
CA LYS A 74 9.07 -11.96 0.86
C LYS A 74 9.64 -13.26 0.26
N THR A 75 8.96 -13.87 -0.70
CA THR A 75 9.38 -15.15 -1.29
C THR A 75 10.65 -15.02 -2.12
N PHE A 76 10.79 -13.95 -2.90
CA PHE A 76 11.92 -13.80 -3.83
C PHE A 76 13.09 -12.99 -3.25
N PHE A 77 12.82 -12.03 -2.37
CA PHE A 77 13.84 -11.10 -1.87
C PHE A 77 14.03 -11.14 -0.35
N GLY A 78 13.21 -11.90 0.38
CA GLY A 78 13.23 -11.91 1.84
C GLY A 78 12.71 -10.62 2.49
N ASP A 79 12.16 -9.70 1.70
CA ASP A 79 11.70 -8.38 2.13
C ASP A 79 10.32 -8.11 1.50
N SER A 80 9.27 -8.12 2.33
CA SER A 80 7.89 -7.89 1.91
C SER A 80 7.67 -6.53 1.25
N PHE A 81 8.50 -5.53 1.53
CA PHE A 81 8.33 -4.18 1.01
C PHE A 81 9.23 -3.87 -0.19
N ARG A 82 10.01 -4.85 -0.64
CA ARG A 82 10.99 -4.65 -1.71
C ARG A 82 10.34 -4.12 -2.99
N MET A 83 9.24 -4.74 -3.43
CA MET A 83 8.56 -4.35 -4.67
C MET A 83 7.95 -2.95 -4.57
N GLN A 84 7.33 -2.62 -3.44
CA GLN A 84 6.77 -1.29 -3.21
C GLN A 84 7.85 -0.22 -3.21
N ARG A 85 8.99 -0.47 -2.56
CA ARG A 85 10.15 0.44 -2.56
C ARG A 85 10.74 0.60 -3.95
N ASP A 86 10.86 -0.49 -4.72
CA ASP A 86 11.41 -0.45 -6.08
C ASP A 86 10.48 0.37 -7.00
N VAL A 87 9.16 0.19 -6.93
CA VAL A 87 8.19 1.00 -7.69
C VAL A 87 8.26 2.48 -7.31
N LEU A 88 8.34 2.80 -6.02
CA LEU A 88 8.48 4.19 -5.57
C LEU A 88 9.81 4.81 -6.05
N SER A 89 10.92 4.05 -5.99
CA SER A 89 12.21 4.53 -6.51
C SER A 89 12.21 4.74 -8.02
N VAL A 90 11.45 3.92 -8.75
CA VAL A 90 11.30 4.05 -10.21
C VAL A 90 10.37 5.20 -10.58
N SER A 91 9.41 5.54 -9.71
CA SER A 91 8.47 6.66 -9.93
C SER A 91 9.12 8.03 -9.76
N ASP A 92 10.22 8.10 -8.99
CA ASP A 92 11.05 9.30 -8.86
C ASP A 92 12.02 9.48 -10.04
N ASP A 93 12.27 8.42 -10.82
CA ASP A 93 13.10 8.46 -12.01
C ASP A 93 12.23 8.57 -13.28
N GLU A 94 12.65 9.42 -14.20
CA GLU A 94 12.06 9.72 -15.52
C GLU A 94 11.85 8.48 -16.45
N SER A 95 12.17 7.28 -15.96
CA SER A 95 12.21 6.00 -16.67
C SER A 95 10.85 5.30 -16.83
N VAL A 96 9.83 5.66 -16.04
CA VAL A 96 8.48 5.04 -16.16
C VAL A 96 7.77 5.45 -17.45
N ALA A 97 8.09 6.64 -17.98
CA ALA A 97 7.54 7.15 -19.22
C ALA A 97 7.92 6.28 -20.43
N GLU A 98 9.07 5.60 -20.39
CA GLU A 98 9.57 4.77 -21.50
C GLU A 98 8.93 3.38 -21.51
N LEU A 99 8.64 2.82 -20.33
CA LEU A 99 7.96 1.52 -20.16
C LEU A 99 6.47 1.55 -20.57
N LEU A 100 5.79 2.68 -20.37
CA LEU A 100 4.39 2.86 -20.75
C LEU A 100 4.21 3.11 -22.27
N GLN A 101 5.22 3.66 -22.94
CA GLN A 101 5.17 3.87 -24.40
C GLN A 101 5.26 2.54 -25.17
N ASN A 102 6.00 1.57 -24.65
CA ASN A 102 6.22 0.28 -25.32
C ASN A 102 5.05 -0.71 -25.18
N THR A 103 4.09 -0.46 -24.29
CA THR A 103 2.89 -1.30 -24.10
C THR A 103 1.67 -0.84 -24.89
N THR A 104 1.74 0.34 -25.54
CA THR A 104 0.65 0.87 -26.37
C THR A 104 0.79 0.52 -27.87
N THR A 105 1.84 -0.24 -28.24
CA THR A 105 2.06 -0.69 -29.62
C THR A 105 2.19 -2.20 -29.69
N SER A 106 1.08 -2.93 -29.57
CA SER A 106 0.92 -4.30 -30.07
C SER A 106 -0.54 -4.61 -30.34
#